data_AF-D3EMW1-F1
#
_entry.id   AF-D3EMW1-F1
#
_cell.length_a   1.000
_cell.length_b   1.000
_cell.length_c   1.000
_cell.angle_alpha   90.00
_cell.angle_beta   90.00
_cell.angle_gamma   90.00
#
_symmetry.space_group_name_H-M   'P 1'
#
loop_
_entity.id
_entity.type
_entity.pdbx_description
1 polymer ?
#
loop_
_entity_poly.entity_id
_entity_poly.type
_entity_poly.pdbx_seq_one_letter_code
_entity_poly.pdbx_strand_id
1 'polypeptide(L)'
;MENIYIPHLLQLPQKTQTITLDDFIVELVTLTPLRGTVIIRHGGTFLEIIIKGEAIVNLICDRCLQQYNYRITLDVSENILLGKNLSANQKFTKEKK
;
A
#
# COMPACT_ATOMS: atom_id res chain seq x y z
N MET A 1 -9.70 2.70 7.50
CA MET A 1 -9.84 2.09 6.15
C MET A 1 -10.84 0.95 6.17
N GLU A 2 -11.67 0.85 5.13
CA GLU A 2 -12.66 -0.21 4.96
C GLU A 2 -12.08 -1.43 4.23
N ASN A 3 -12.65 -2.61 4.48
CA ASN A 3 -12.22 -3.84 3.80
C ASN A 3 -12.62 -3.84 2.33
N ILE A 4 -11.71 -4.28 1.47
CA ILE A 4 -11.96 -4.43 0.03
C ILE A 4 -12.41 -5.86 -0.23
N TYR A 5 -13.66 -6.03 -0.67
CA TYR A 5 -14.19 -7.33 -1.04
C TYR A 5 -13.87 -7.65 -2.51
N ILE A 6 -12.89 -8.53 -2.74
CA ILE A 6 -12.34 -8.84 -4.08
C ILE A 6 -13.43 -9.17 -5.13
N PRO A 7 -14.47 -9.98 -4.84
CA PRO A 7 -15.51 -10.28 -5.84
C PRO A 7 -16.26 -9.06 -6.35
N HIS A 8 -16.35 -7.97 -5.58
CA HIS A 8 -16.99 -6.73 -6.01
C HIS A 8 -16.22 -6.06 -7.15
N LEU A 9 -14.89 -6.21 -7.19
CA LEU A 9 -14.06 -5.66 -8.26
C LEU A 9 -14.48 -6.19 -9.64
N LEU A 10 -14.96 -7.42 -9.73
CA LEU A 10 -15.40 -8.02 -10.99
C LEU A 10 -16.62 -7.33 -11.61
N GLN A 11 -17.39 -6.59 -10.81
CA GLN A 11 -18.60 -5.88 -11.21
C GLN A 11 -18.32 -4.44 -11.63
N LEU A 12 -17.12 -3.92 -11.31
CA LEU A 12 -16.73 -2.55 -11.63
C LEU A 12 -16.23 -2.43 -13.07
N PRO A 13 -16.35 -1.23 -13.68
CA PRO A 13 -15.71 -0.93 -14.95
C PRO A 13 -14.21 -1.26 -14.92
N GLN A 14 -13.72 -1.90 -15.99
CA GLN A 14 -12.32 -2.34 -16.12
C GLN A 14 -11.84 -3.30 -15.02
N LYS A 15 -12.76 -3.79 -14.17
CA LYS A 15 -12.47 -4.55 -12.95
C LYS A 15 -11.52 -3.80 -12.01
N THR A 16 -11.65 -2.48 -11.96
CA THR A 16 -10.74 -1.58 -11.24
C THR A 16 -11.50 -0.79 -10.18
N GLN A 17 -10.89 -0.66 -9.00
CA GLN A 17 -11.34 0.23 -7.94
C GLN A 17 -10.22 1.22 -7.59
N THR A 18 -10.58 2.48 -7.47
CA THR A 18 -9.69 3.55 -7.02
C THR A 18 -10.13 4.02 -5.64
N ILE A 19 -9.19 4.11 -4.70
CA ILE A 19 -9.42 4.52 -3.32
C ILE A 19 -8.53 5.71 -3.03
N THR A 20 -9.13 6.80 -2.56
CA THR A 20 -8.38 7.96 -2.08
C THR A 20 -7.89 7.71 -0.67
N LEU A 21 -6.61 7.98 -0.43
CA LEU A 21 -6.01 7.98 0.89
C LEU A 21 -6.02 9.42 1.42
N ASP A 22 -6.57 9.62 2.61
CA ASP A 22 -6.43 10.84 3.42
C ASP A 22 -6.67 10.49 4.89
N ASP A 23 -5.89 9.54 5.40
CA ASP A 23 -6.06 9.01 6.76
C ASP A 23 -4.70 8.65 7.38
N PHE A 24 -4.65 8.53 8.70
CA PHE A 24 -3.48 8.04 9.42
C PHE A 24 -3.44 6.51 9.39
N ILE A 25 -2.27 5.93 9.11
CA ILE A 25 -2.07 4.48 9.16
C ILE A 25 -1.55 4.12 10.55
N VAL A 26 -2.23 3.19 11.22
CA VAL A 26 -1.94 2.80 12.62
C VAL A 26 -0.46 2.42 12.85
N GLU A 27 0.16 1.74 11.90
CA GLU A 27 1.55 1.28 12.01
C GLU A 27 2.59 2.27 11.46
N LEU A 28 2.16 3.43 10.93
CA LEU A 28 3.03 4.44 10.35
C LEU A 28 2.89 5.77 11.08
N VAL A 29 3.89 6.12 11.90
CA VAL A 29 3.90 7.37 12.65
C VAL A 29 4.23 8.54 11.73
N THR A 30 3.24 9.38 11.43
CA THR A 30 3.38 10.56 10.57
C THR A 30 2.83 11.81 11.26
N LEU A 31 3.32 12.97 10.84
CA LEU A 31 2.84 14.30 11.25
C LEU A 31 1.63 14.76 10.43
N THR A 32 1.43 14.18 9.25
CA THR A 32 0.27 14.43 8.37
C THR A 32 -0.41 13.11 8.03
N PRO A 33 -1.72 13.10 7.72
CA PRO A 33 -2.34 11.92 7.14
C PRO A 33 -1.59 11.50 5.87
N LEU A 34 -1.63 10.20 5.56
CA LEU A 34 -1.13 9.70 4.29
C LEU A 34 -2.11 10.10 3.20
N ARG A 35 -1.65 10.94 2.27
CA ARG A 35 -2.46 11.43 1.16
C ARG A 35 -2.04 10.78 -0.13
N GLY A 36 -3.00 10.31 -0.91
CA GLY A 36 -2.68 9.58 -2.12
C GLY A 36 -3.84 8.82 -2.72
N THR A 37 -3.49 7.82 -3.51
CA THR A 37 -4.44 7.01 -4.25
C THR A 37 -3.93 5.58 -4.35
N VAL A 38 -4.83 4.63 -4.09
CA VAL A 38 -4.63 3.20 -4.33
C VAL A 38 -5.53 2.81 -5.50
N ILE A 39 -4.95 2.18 -6.52
CA ILE A 39 -5.67 1.63 -7.66
C ILE A 39 -5.51 0.12 -7.61
N ILE A 40 -6.62 -0.61 -7.57
CA ILE A 40 -6.63 -2.06 -7.52
C ILE A 40 -7.39 -2.57 -8.73
N ARG A 41 -6.75 -3.39 -9.54
CA ARG A 41 -7.35 -4.00 -10.73
C ARG A 41 -7.30 -5.52 -10.62
N HIS A 42 -8.44 -6.16 -10.85
CA HIS A 42 -8.53 -7.61 -10.86
C HIS A 42 -8.19 -8.17 -12.27
N GLY A 43 -7.01 -8.75 -12.39
CA GLY A 43 -6.46 -9.32 -13.63
C GLY A 43 -6.89 -10.76 -13.94
N GLY A 44 -7.72 -11.38 -13.11
CA GLY A 44 -8.25 -12.74 -13.31
C GLY A 44 -7.69 -13.70 -12.26
N THR A 45 -6.41 -14.04 -12.36
CA THR A 45 -5.70 -14.86 -11.36
C THR A 45 -4.79 -14.03 -10.47
N PHE A 46 -4.80 -12.70 -10.60
CA PHE A 46 -3.98 -11.80 -9.81
C PHE A 46 -4.70 -10.46 -9.58
N LEU A 47 -4.20 -9.71 -8.59
CA LEU A 47 -4.52 -8.31 -8.37
C LEU A 47 -3.32 -7.46 -8.74
N GLU A 48 -3.51 -6.47 -9.57
CA GLU A 48 -2.55 -5.38 -9.75
C GLU A 48 -2.91 -4.27 -8.76
N ILE A 49 -1.95 -3.88 -7.93
CA ILE A 49 -2.12 -2.83 -6.93
C ILE A 49 -1.08 -1.75 -7.19
N ILE A 50 -1.55 -0.53 -7.44
CA ILE A 50 -0.70 0.64 -7.63
C ILE A 50 -1.02 1.63 -6.52
N ILE A 51 0.01 2.13 -5.84
CA ILE A 51 -0.12 3.08 -4.74
C ILE A 51 0.75 4.29 -5.03
N LYS A 52 0.15 5.46 -5.00
CA LYS A 52 0.86 6.74 -5.01
C LYS A 52 0.46 7.57 -3.82
N GLY A 53 1.41 8.13 -3.09
CA GLY A 53 1.07 8.99 -1.97
C GLY A 53 2.25 9.63 -1.26
N GLU A 54 1.94 10.46 -0.29
CA GLU A 54 2.92 11.17 0.50
C GLU A 54 2.44 11.42 1.94
N ALA A 55 3.40 11.48 2.85
CA ALA A 55 3.18 11.90 4.23
C ALA A 55 4.45 12.59 4.75
N ILE A 56 4.31 13.37 5.83
CA ILE A 56 5.46 13.92 6.54
C ILE A 56 5.75 13.03 7.75
N VAL A 57 6.98 12.56 7.87
CA VAL A 57 7.50 11.85 9.06
C VAL A 57 8.49 12.74 9.80
N ASN A 58 8.65 12.48 11.09
CA ASN A 58 9.76 13.05 11.85
C ASN A 58 10.91 12.03 11.86
N LEU A 59 12.08 12.45 11.41
CA LEU A 59 13.30 11.66 11.44
C LEU A 59 14.25 12.24 12.49
N ILE A 60 15.00 11.36 13.14
CA ILE A 60 16.05 11.74 14.08
C ILE A 60 17.39 11.38 13.44
N CYS A 61 18.30 12.35 13.40
CA CYS A 61 19.65 12.07 12.92
C CYS A 61 20.48 11.46 14.06
N ASP A 62 21.01 10.26 13.87
CA ASP A 62 21.87 9.61 14.87
C ASP A 62 23.18 10.39 15.15
N ARG A 63 23.61 11.25 14.22
CA ARG A 63 24.86 12.02 14.36
C ARG A 63 24.70 13.29 15.18
N CYS A 64 23.60 14.03 15.02
CA CYS A 64 23.39 15.32 15.69
C CYS A 64 22.21 15.33 16.67
N LEU A 65 21.47 14.21 16.76
CA LEU A 65 20.27 14.03 17.58
C LEU A 65 19.17 15.08 17.31
N GLN A 66 19.24 15.76 16.17
CA GLN A 66 18.23 16.73 15.77
C GLN A 66 17.07 16.02 15.06
N GLN A 67 15.87 16.55 15.30
CA GLN A 67 14.66 16.15 14.59
C GLN A 67 14.48 16.97 13.32
N TYR A 68 14.04 16.33 12.26
CA TYR A 68 13.69 17.02 11.02
C TYR A 68 12.45 16.39 10.39
N ASN A 69 11.63 17.26 9.80
CA ASN A 69 10.44 16.83 9.07
C ASN A 69 10.87 16.44 7.66
N TYR A 70 10.56 15.20 7.28
CA TYR A 70 10.88 14.66 5.98
C TYR A 70 9.60 14.21 5.28
N ARG A 71 9.44 14.62 4.02
CA ARG A 71 8.35 14.13 3.19
C ARG A 71 8.75 12.79 2.59
N ILE A 72 8.06 11.73 2.99
CA ILE A 72 8.13 10.44 2.32
C ILE A 72 7.15 10.42 1.16
N THR A 73 7.58 9.85 0.04
CA THR A 73 6.74 9.63 -1.15
C THR A 73 6.72 8.14 -1.46
N LEU A 74 5.55 7.65 -1.85
CA LEU A 74 5.30 6.27 -2.27
C LEU A 74 4.89 6.29 -3.74
N ASP A 75 5.56 5.51 -4.56
CA ASP A 75 5.15 5.15 -5.92
C ASP A 75 5.47 3.67 -6.10
N VAL A 76 4.51 2.82 -5.78
CA VAL A 76 4.69 1.37 -5.70
C VAL A 76 3.67 0.70 -6.62
N SER A 77 4.11 -0.34 -7.33
CA SER A 77 3.25 -1.20 -8.13
C SER A 77 3.60 -2.66 -7.85
N GLU A 78 2.61 -3.46 -7.48
CA GLU A 78 2.78 -4.87 -7.13
C GLU A 78 1.65 -5.73 -7.73
N ASN A 79 1.99 -6.95 -8.11
CA ASN A 79 1.03 -7.95 -8.56
C ASN A 79 0.91 -9.09 -7.54
N ILE A 80 -0.28 -9.27 -6.96
CA ILE A 80 -0.58 -10.32 -5.98
C ILE A 80 -1.28 -11.49 -6.68
N LEU A 81 -0.66 -12.68 -6.68
CA LEU A 81 -1.26 -13.89 -7.25
C LEU A 81 -2.38 -14.44 -6.35
N LEU A 82 -3.55 -14.71 -6.93
CA LEU A 82 -4.71 -15.31 -6.28
C LEU A 82 -4.68 -16.83 -6.47
N GLY A 83 -4.23 -17.56 -5.45
CA GLY A 83 -4.15 -19.02 -5.45
C GLY A 83 -5.40 -19.70 -4.87
N LYS A 84 -5.83 -20.83 -5.46
CA LYS A 84 -7.02 -21.59 -5.02
C LYS A 84 -6.83 -22.34 -3.69
N ASN A 85 -5.59 -22.46 -3.20
CA ASN A 85 -5.21 -23.13 -1.94
C ASN A 85 -3.90 -22.55 -1.38
N LEU A 86 -3.91 -21.28 -0.95
CA LEU A 86 -2.83 -20.77 -0.12
C LEU A 86 -3.05 -21.29 1.30
N SER A 87 -2.63 -22.52 1.58
CA SER A 87 -2.48 -22.98 2.96
C SER A 87 -1.59 -21.96 3.70
N ALA A 88 -2.04 -21.53 4.87
CA ALA A 88 -1.62 -20.32 5.59
C ALA A 88 -0.17 -20.33 6.13
N ASN A 89 0.82 -20.74 5.33
CA ASN A 89 2.22 -20.82 5.74
C ASN A 89 3.19 -20.67 4.57
N GLN A 90 2.98 -19.67 3.72
CA GLN A 90 3.99 -19.30 2.72
C GLN A 90 4.95 -18.28 3.34
N LYS A 91 6.13 -18.77 3.74
CA LYS A 91 7.29 -17.91 4.02
C LYS A 91 7.64 -17.16 2.72
N PHE A 92 7.43 -15.85 2.71
CA PHE A 92 7.95 -14.99 1.65
C PHE A 92 9.48 -15.08 1.66
N THR A 93 10.06 -15.70 0.63
CA THR A 93 11.50 -15.61 0.39
C THR A 93 11.82 -14.18 0.05
N LYS A 94 12.53 -13.50 0.97
CA LYS A 94 13.10 -12.18 0.73
C LYS A 94 13.90 -12.22 -0.57
N GLU A 95 13.57 -11.33 -1.51
CA GLU A 95 14.41 -11.10 -2.68
C GLU A 95 15.83 -10.81 -2.22
N LYS A 96 16.79 -11.61 -2.69
CA LYS A 96 18.20 -11.32 -2.50
C LYS A 96 18.56 -10.18 -3.44
N LYS A 97 18.78 -9.03 -2.80
CA LYS A 97 19.62 -7.88 -3.16
C LYS A 97 20.33 -7.92 -4.51
#